data_AF-A0A642V9T5-F1
#
_entry.id   AF-A0A642V9T5-F1
#
_cell.length_a   1.000
_cell.length_b   1.000
_cell.length_c   1.000
_cell.angle_alpha   90.00
_cell.angle_beta   90.00
_cell.angle_gamma   90.00
#
_symmetry.space_group_name_H-M   'P 1'
#
loop_
_entity.id
_entity.type
_entity.pdbx_description
1 polymer ?
#
loop_
_entity_poly.entity_id
_entity_poly.type
_entity_poly.pdbx_seq_one_letter_code
_entity_poly.pdbx_strand_id
1 'polypeptide(L)'
;AAPPPPPPPPPPPPAIATTTTTNVVTITQPEVPAGSVLTTITTTMVAVTATGAPAPPPPAPTYEPELPNSGIFNLIARGNGLSDVQVFELADGGLGLNYDESNGNKVFVGNIKEDNALVSEPSHKPYGITGDKKALTLVDEAQAVRPWTTNEAEKLLLNNEALGVACPAGENKFTIHWGPPSVCEGGVTVDLIRRIL
;
A
#
# COMPACT_ATOMS: atom_id res chain seq x y z
N ALA A 1 -50.26 -41.98 -0.91
CA ALA A 1 -50.30 -40.82 -1.83
C ALA A 1 -48.87 -40.46 -2.19
N ALA A 2 -48.57 -40.26 -3.47
CA ALA A 2 -47.25 -39.81 -3.89
C ALA A 2 -47.07 -38.31 -3.54
N PRO A 3 -45.85 -37.86 -3.18
CA PRO A 3 -45.58 -36.46 -2.90
C PRO A 3 -45.81 -35.61 -4.17
N PRO A 4 -46.25 -34.35 -4.02
CA PRO A 4 -46.44 -33.46 -5.16
C PRO A 4 -45.09 -33.16 -5.84
N PRO A 5 -45.08 -32.98 -7.17
CA PRO A 5 -43.87 -32.60 -7.89
C PRO A 5 -43.37 -31.22 -7.45
N PRO A 6 -42.05 -30.98 -7.52
CA PRO A 6 -41.47 -29.68 -7.19
C PRO A 6 -41.96 -28.59 -8.16
N PRO A 7 -42.01 -27.32 -7.71
CA PRO A 7 -42.40 -26.21 -8.56
C PRO A 7 -41.37 -25.99 -9.69
N PRO A 8 -41.80 -25.49 -10.86
CA PRO A 8 -40.91 -25.19 -11.96
C PRO A 8 -39.94 -24.04 -11.60
N PRO A 9 -38.74 -24.01 -12.19
CA PRO A 9 -37.78 -22.94 -11.97
C PRO A 9 -38.30 -21.58 -12.51
N PRO A 10 -37.83 -20.45 -11.96
CA PRO A 10 -38.19 -19.13 -12.45
C PRO A 10 -37.66 -18.90 -13.88
N PRO A 11 -38.34 -18.06 -14.68
CA PRO A 11 -37.89 -17.74 -16.04
C PRO A 11 -36.53 -17.01 -16.01
N PRO A 12 -35.68 -17.20 -17.03
CA PRO A 12 -34.41 -16.48 -17.13
C PRO A 12 -34.64 -14.97 -17.30
N PRO A 13 -33.72 -14.13 -16.80
CA PRO A 13 -33.80 -12.68 -16.98
C PRO A 13 -33.73 -12.29 -18.47
N PRO A 14 -34.33 -11.15 -18.88
CA PRO A 14 -34.30 -10.68 -20.27
C PRO A 14 -32.87 -10.49 -20.76
N ALA A 15 -32.56 -10.97 -21.97
CA ALA A 15 -31.27 -10.76 -22.60
C ALA A 15 -31.09 -9.27 -22.93
N ILE A 16 -30.03 -8.66 -22.39
CA ILE A 16 -29.65 -7.29 -22.69
C ILE A 16 -28.78 -7.32 -23.95
N ALA A 17 -29.23 -6.66 -25.02
CA ALA A 17 -28.43 -6.47 -26.22
C ALA A 17 -27.34 -5.41 -25.93
N THR A 18 -26.07 -5.82 -25.94
CA THR A 18 -24.93 -4.91 -25.82
C THR A 18 -24.40 -4.57 -27.20
N THR A 19 -24.32 -3.27 -27.51
CA THR A 19 -23.65 -2.77 -28.72
C THR A 19 -22.29 -2.20 -28.31
N THR A 20 -21.21 -2.73 -28.87
CA THR A 20 -19.85 -2.26 -28.61
C THR A 20 -19.47 -1.20 -29.64
N THR A 21 -19.16 0.01 -29.21
CA THR A 21 -18.61 1.07 -30.07
C THR A 21 -17.16 1.31 -29.71
N THR A 22 -16.25 1.09 -30.66
CA THR A 22 -14.81 1.32 -30.49
C THR A 22 -14.47 2.72 -31.00
N ASN A 23 -14.06 3.62 -30.10
CA ASN A 23 -13.53 4.93 -30.48
C ASN A 23 -12.00 4.91 -30.33
N VAL A 24 -11.28 5.09 -31.43
CA VAL A 24 -9.82 5.22 -31.44
C VAL A 24 -9.48 6.71 -31.37
N VAL A 25 -8.84 7.13 -30.28
CA VAL A 25 -8.36 8.52 -30.12
C VAL A 25 -6.85 8.55 -30.37
N THR A 26 -6.43 9.23 -31.42
CA THR A 26 -5.01 9.47 -31.72
C THR A 26 -4.59 10.80 -31.12
N ILE A 27 -3.68 10.77 -30.15
CA ILE A 27 -3.13 11.97 -29.52
C ILE A 27 -1.81 12.30 -30.21
N THR A 28 -1.75 13.46 -30.86
CA THR A 28 -0.52 13.99 -31.45
C THR A 28 0.13 14.94 -30.45
N GLN A 29 1.36 14.62 -30.03
CA GLN A 29 2.15 15.46 -29.12
C GLN A 29 2.76 16.65 -29.89
N PRO A 30 2.78 17.89 -29.34
CA PRO A 30 3.51 18.99 -29.95
C PRO A 30 5.03 18.79 -29.85
N GLU A 31 5.73 19.25 -30.88
CA GLU A 31 7.12 18.99 -31.27
C GLU A 31 8.11 18.71 -30.13
N VAL A 32 8.73 17.53 -30.19
CA VAL A 32 9.94 17.19 -29.43
C VAL A 32 11.16 17.62 -30.27
N PRO A 33 12.19 18.26 -29.69
CA PRO A 33 13.39 18.62 -30.43
C PRO A 33 14.05 17.38 -31.07
N ALA A 34 14.60 17.59 -32.27
CA ALA A 34 15.12 16.54 -33.14
C ALA A 34 16.10 15.61 -32.40
N GLY A 35 15.73 14.32 -32.30
CA GLY A 35 16.56 13.26 -31.72
C GLY A 35 15.88 12.37 -30.69
N SER A 36 14.63 12.66 -30.30
CA SER A 36 13.89 11.83 -29.33
C SER A 36 12.93 10.85 -30.02
N VAL A 37 12.91 9.61 -29.53
CA VAL A 37 12.05 8.53 -30.02
C VAL A 37 10.59 8.84 -29.66
N LEU A 38 9.70 8.85 -30.65
CA LEU A 38 8.25 8.92 -30.44
C LEU A 38 7.77 7.59 -29.85
N THR A 39 7.22 7.62 -28.64
CA THR A 39 6.49 6.47 -28.06
C THR A 39 5.00 6.70 -28.23
N THR A 40 4.37 6.01 -29.19
CA THR A 40 2.92 6.05 -29.38
C THR A 40 2.25 5.24 -28.28
N ILE A 41 1.53 5.91 -27.37
CA ILE A 41 0.69 5.25 -26.36
C ILE A 41 -0.70 5.07 -26.98
N THR A 42 -1.09 3.83 -27.29
CA THR A 42 -2.45 3.52 -27.74
C THR A 42 -3.32 3.19 -26.53
N THR A 43 -4.27 4.05 -26.19
CA THR A 43 -5.26 3.80 -25.13
C THR A 43 -6.59 3.41 -25.75
N THR A 44 -7.01 2.16 -25.56
CA THR A 44 -8.32 1.67 -26.01
C THR A 44 -9.34 1.90 -24.91
N MET A 45 -10.29 2.82 -25.13
CA MET A 45 -11.43 3.01 -24.22
C MET A 45 -12.67 2.33 -24.81
N VAL A 46 -13.19 1.33 -24.10
CA VAL A 46 -14.44 0.65 -24.46
C VAL A 46 -15.59 1.34 -23.74
N ALA A 47 -16.46 2.02 -24.50
CA ALA A 47 -17.68 2.61 -23.97
C ALA A 47 -18.88 1.72 -24.32
N VAL A 48 -19.63 1.28 -23.31
CA VAL A 48 -20.88 0.53 -23.46
C VAL A 48 -22.02 1.46 -23.07
N THR A 49 -22.86 1.86 -24.02
CA THR A 49 -24.05 2.68 -23.77
C THR A 49 -25.29 1.80 -23.73
N ALA A 50 -26.00 1.80 -22.60
CA ALA A 50 -27.30 1.18 -22.45
C ALA A 50 -28.40 2.23 -22.65
N THR A 51 -29.33 2.01 -23.59
CA THR A 51 -30.52 2.85 -23.78
C THR A 51 -31.65 2.34 -22.89
N GLY A 52 -31.75 2.89 -21.69
CA GLY A 52 -32.85 2.69 -20.73
C GLY A 52 -32.96 3.90 -19.80
N ALA A 53 -34.15 4.15 -19.25
CA ALA A 53 -34.44 5.29 -18.37
C ALA A 53 -33.35 5.47 -17.30
N PRO A 54 -32.99 6.72 -16.93
CA PRO A 54 -31.83 6.99 -16.09
C PRO A 54 -31.99 6.30 -14.74
N ALA A 55 -31.23 5.22 -14.54
CA ALA A 55 -30.99 4.68 -13.23
C ALA A 55 -30.32 5.77 -12.38
N PRO A 56 -30.57 5.82 -11.06
CA PRO A 56 -29.83 6.70 -10.17
C PRO A 56 -28.32 6.49 -10.41
N PRO A 57 -27.52 7.56 -10.38
CA PRO A 57 -26.10 7.47 -10.71
C PRO A 57 -25.47 6.36 -9.87
N PRO A 58 -24.67 5.46 -10.48
CA PRO A 58 -23.95 4.46 -9.71
C PRO A 58 -23.09 5.19 -8.67
N PRO A 59 -22.99 4.64 -7.44
CA PRO A 59 -22.07 5.18 -6.46
C PRO A 59 -20.68 5.26 -7.09
N ALA A 60 -19.95 6.35 -6.81
CA ALA A 60 -18.58 6.52 -7.28
C ALA A 60 -17.75 5.26 -6.95
N PRO A 61 -16.78 4.87 -7.80
CA PRO A 61 -15.92 3.74 -7.48
C PRO A 61 -15.20 4.05 -6.16
N THR A 62 -15.61 3.35 -5.11
CA THR A 62 -14.89 3.32 -3.85
C THR A 62 -13.60 2.55 -4.14
N TYR A 63 -12.48 3.25 -4.18
CA TYR A 63 -11.17 2.61 -4.02
C TYR A 63 -11.13 2.09 -2.58
N GLU A 64 -11.62 0.87 -2.39
CA GLU A 64 -11.40 0.13 -1.15
C GLU A 64 -9.91 -0.23 -1.15
N PRO A 65 -9.13 0.22 -0.16
CA PRO A 65 -7.78 -0.30 0.01
C PRO A 65 -7.94 -1.80 0.17
N GLU A 66 -7.40 -2.61 -0.75
CA GLU A 66 -7.35 -4.05 -0.52
C GLU A 66 -6.62 -4.24 0.81
N LEU A 67 -7.33 -4.79 1.81
CA LEU A 67 -6.70 -5.19 3.05
C LEU A 67 -5.53 -6.09 2.65
N PRO A 68 -4.31 -5.83 3.13
CA PRO A 68 -3.22 -6.75 2.87
C PRO A 68 -3.66 -8.11 3.39
N ASN A 69 -3.67 -9.11 2.50
CA ASN A 69 -3.85 -10.51 2.91
C ASN A 69 -2.94 -10.74 4.12
N SER A 70 -3.54 -11.02 5.28
CA SER A 70 -2.83 -11.23 6.52
C SER A 70 -1.69 -12.23 6.30
N GLY A 71 -0.48 -11.85 6.71
CA GLY A 71 0.71 -12.60 6.32
C GLY A 71 1.99 -12.01 6.88
N ILE A 72 2.93 -12.90 7.17
CA ILE A 72 4.25 -12.54 7.72
C ILE A 72 5.14 -11.99 6.61
N PHE A 73 5.86 -10.90 6.87
CA PHE A 73 6.77 -10.28 5.93
C PHE A 73 7.97 -9.62 6.60
N ASN A 74 9.02 -9.35 5.84
CA ASN A 74 10.12 -8.48 6.27
C ASN A 74 9.94 -7.07 5.73
N LEU A 75 10.36 -6.07 6.50
CA LEU A 75 10.46 -4.69 6.02
C LEU A 75 11.89 -4.37 5.57
N ILE A 76 12.00 -3.80 4.38
CA ILE A 76 13.25 -3.32 3.81
C ILE A 76 13.12 -1.84 3.49
N ALA A 77 14.07 -1.03 3.94
CA ALA A 77 14.13 0.38 3.61
C ALA A 77 14.89 0.63 2.30
N ARG A 78 14.32 1.49 1.46
CA ARG A 78 14.97 2.04 0.26
C ARG A 78 14.90 3.55 0.26
N GLY A 79 15.90 4.22 -0.28
CA GLY A 79 15.93 5.69 -0.33
C GLY A 79 17.19 6.24 -0.98
N ASN A 80 17.30 7.55 -1.03
CA ASN A 80 18.48 8.21 -1.60
C ASN A 80 19.72 7.90 -0.74
N GLY A 81 20.67 7.14 -1.29
CA GLY A 81 21.86 6.69 -0.56
C GLY A 81 21.65 5.43 0.28
N LEU A 82 20.45 4.86 0.28
CA LEU A 82 20.09 3.61 0.95
C LEU A 82 19.91 2.50 -0.09
N SER A 83 20.80 1.51 -0.05
CA SER A 83 20.67 0.28 -0.84
C SER A 83 19.99 -0.80 0.00
N ASP A 84 18.78 -1.25 -0.38
CA ASP A 84 18.02 -2.40 0.18
C ASP A 84 18.41 -2.82 1.62
N VAL A 85 18.25 -1.92 2.61
CA VAL A 85 18.68 -2.15 4.00
C VAL A 85 17.53 -2.70 4.82
N GLN A 86 17.77 -3.74 5.64
CA GLN A 86 16.73 -4.31 6.50
C GLN A 86 16.41 -3.39 7.69
N VAL A 87 15.12 -3.29 8.03
CA VAL A 87 14.67 -2.65 9.28
C VAL A 87 14.85 -3.61 10.44
N PHE A 88 15.11 -3.11 11.64
CA PHE A 88 15.16 -3.90 12.88
C PHE A 88 14.45 -3.22 14.04
N GLU A 89 14.15 -4.00 15.08
CA GLU A 89 13.67 -3.49 16.38
C GLU A 89 14.86 -3.02 17.23
N LEU A 90 14.80 -1.76 17.67
CA LEU A 90 15.73 -1.15 18.60
C LEU A 90 15.45 -1.63 20.04
N ALA A 91 16.46 -1.54 20.90
CA ALA A 91 16.33 -1.95 22.30
C ALA A 91 15.31 -1.14 23.12
N ASP A 92 15.01 0.09 22.67
CA ASP A 92 13.97 0.95 23.24
C ASP A 92 12.57 0.69 22.66
N GLY A 93 12.43 -0.29 21.76
CA GLY A 93 11.18 -0.62 21.09
C GLY A 93 10.87 0.24 19.86
N GLY A 94 11.80 1.08 19.39
CA GLY A 94 11.65 1.76 18.11
C GLY A 94 11.92 0.85 16.91
N LEU A 95 11.41 1.19 15.73
CA LEU A 95 11.96 0.65 14.48
C LEU A 95 13.11 1.49 14.00
N GLY A 96 14.18 0.84 13.54
CA GLY A 96 15.42 1.50 13.17
C GLY A 96 16.09 0.95 11.93
N LEU A 97 17.05 1.75 11.45
CA LEU A 97 18.01 1.39 10.41
C LEU A 97 19.43 1.57 10.95
N ASN A 98 20.33 0.74 10.46
CA ASN A 98 21.71 0.69 10.85
C ASN A 98 22.48 0.41 9.58
N TYR A 99 23.39 1.32 9.26
CA TYR A 99 24.22 1.22 8.07
C TYR A 99 25.45 0.33 8.31
N ASP A 100 25.66 -0.11 9.55
CA ASP A 100 26.72 -1.00 9.97
C ASP A 100 26.13 -2.26 10.63
N GLU A 101 25.97 -3.31 9.82
CA GLU A 101 25.33 -4.59 10.19
C GLU A 101 26.06 -5.37 11.32
N SER A 102 27.21 -4.89 11.78
CA SER A 102 28.12 -5.61 12.69
C SER A 102 27.59 -5.86 14.12
N ASN A 103 26.50 -5.19 14.53
CA ASN A 103 26.04 -5.20 15.93
C ASN A 103 24.65 -5.81 16.13
N GLY A 104 24.53 -7.13 15.96
CA GLY A 104 23.45 -7.91 16.57
C GLY A 104 22.01 -7.52 16.19
N ASN A 105 21.83 -6.92 15.01
CA ASN A 105 20.52 -6.48 14.53
C ASN A 105 19.61 -7.71 14.33
N LYS A 106 18.38 -7.64 14.85
CA LYS A 106 17.33 -8.62 14.53
C LYS A 106 16.50 -8.07 13.39
N VAL A 107 16.42 -8.80 12.28
CA VAL A 107 15.53 -8.47 11.17
C VAL A 107 14.12 -8.21 11.69
N PHE A 108 13.52 -7.09 11.32
CA PHE A 108 12.13 -6.83 11.61
C PHE A 108 11.26 -7.68 10.69
N VAL A 109 10.57 -8.63 11.30
CA VAL A 109 9.52 -9.43 10.69
C VAL A 109 8.20 -8.88 11.22
N GLY A 110 7.32 -8.44 10.33
CA GLY A 110 6.03 -7.85 10.64
C GLY A 110 4.85 -8.60 10.02
N ASN A 111 3.66 -8.32 10.53
CA ASN A 111 2.39 -8.75 9.99
C ASN A 111 1.40 -7.58 10.12
N ILE A 112 0.53 -7.40 9.12
CA ILE A 112 -0.60 -6.46 9.21
C ILE A 112 -1.83 -7.31 9.51
N LYS A 113 -2.39 -7.12 10.71
CA LYS A 113 -3.60 -7.81 11.17
C LYS A 113 -4.84 -7.29 10.44
N GLU A 114 -5.97 -8.00 10.58
CA GLU A 114 -7.27 -7.63 9.98
C GLU A 114 -7.79 -6.26 10.47
N ASP A 115 -7.37 -5.82 11.65
CA ASP A 115 -7.66 -4.49 12.20
C ASP A 115 -6.67 -3.40 11.72
N ASN A 116 -5.86 -3.71 10.71
CA ASN A 116 -4.77 -2.90 10.17
C ASN A 116 -3.64 -2.59 11.17
N ALA A 117 -3.53 -3.31 12.30
CA ALA A 117 -2.39 -3.13 13.19
C ALA A 117 -1.12 -3.75 12.59
N LEU A 118 -0.03 -2.98 12.55
CA LEU A 118 1.31 -3.51 12.27
C LEU A 118 1.86 -4.16 13.55
N VAL A 119 2.15 -5.45 13.51
CA VAL A 119 2.69 -6.20 14.64
C VAL A 119 3.98 -6.91 14.27
N SER A 120 4.89 -7.08 15.22
CA SER A 120 6.08 -7.91 15.02
C SER A 120 5.77 -9.41 15.12
N GLU A 121 6.39 -10.22 14.28
CA GLU A 121 6.33 -11.69 14.26
C GLU A 121 7.70 -12.24 14.67
N PRO A 122 8.07 -12.07 15.94
CA PRO A 122 7.87 -13.18 16.88
C PRO A 122 7.29 -12.76 18.24
N SER A 123 7.18 -11.47 18.51
CA SER A 123 6.79 -10.94 19.82
C SER A 123 5.31 -10.52 19.88
N HIS A 124 4.61 -10.52 18.74
CA HIS A 124 3.24 -10.03 18.55
C HIS A 124 3.00 -8.64 19.14
N LYS A 125 4.07 -7.84 19.22
CA LYS A 125 3.98 -6.51 19.81
C LYS A 125 3.51 -5.51 18.77
N PRO A 126 2.57 -4.62 19.11
CA PRO A 126 2.05 -3.66 18.17
C PRO A 126 3.01 -2.49 17.96
N TYR A 127 3.07 -2.01 16.72
CA TYR A 127 3.77 -0.79 16.35
C TYR A 127 2.78 0.30 15.97
N GLY A 128 3.07 1.50 16.43
CA GLY A 128 2.27 2.69 16.17
C GLY A 128 3.13 3.93 16.13
N ILE A 129 2.48 5.03 15.78
CA ILE A 129 3.11 6.35 15.71
C ILE A 129 2.86 7.10 17.01
N THR A 130 3.94 7.50 17.69
CA THR A 130 3.88 8.24 18.96
C THR A 130 4.70 9.53 18.95
N GLY A 131 4.34 10.43 19.87
CA GLY A 131 5.04 11.69 20.13
C GLY A 131 4.96 12.72 19.00
N ASP A 132 5.52 13.90 19.25
CA ASP A 132 5.48 15.04 18.32
C ASP A 132 6.28 14.77 17.04
N LYS A 133 7.28 13.89 17.12
CA LYS A 133 8.13 13.49 16.00
C LYS A 133 7.59 12.30 15.22
N LYS A 134 6.43 11.75 15.59
CA LYS A 134 5.81 10.63 14.88
C LYS A 134 6.75 9.41 14.73
N ALA A 135 7.44 9.04 15.79
CA ALA A 135 8.33 7.89 15.79
C ALA A 135 7.52 6.58 15.68
N LEU A 136 8.02 5.61 14.92
CA LEU A 136 7.44 4.29 14.83
C LEU A 136 7.98 3.43 15.96
N THR A 137 7.15 3.21 16.99
CA THR A 137 7.56 2.55 18.24
C THR A 137 6.56 1.49 18.66
N LEU A 138 6.98 0.65 19.59
CA LEU A 138 6.07 -0.21 20.34
C LEU A 138 4.99 0.63 21.04
N VAL A 139 3.75 0.15 20.96
CA VAL A 139 2.58 0.78 21.58
C VAL A 139 1.62 -0.28 22.12
N ASP A 140 0.66 0.14 22.94
CA ASP A 140 -0.47 -0.71 23.31
C ASP A 140 -1.37 -0.98 22.09
N GLU A 141 -2.08 -2.12 22.06
CA GLU A 141 -2.94 -2.51 20.92
C GLU A 141 -3.94 -1.42 20.54
N ALA A 142 -4.54 -0.75 21.52
CA ALA A 142 -5.49 0.35 21.30
C ALA A 142 -4.89 1.56 20.54
N GLN A 143 -3.57 1.73 20.58
CA GLN A 143 -2.84 2.82 19.91
C GLN A 143 -2.20 2.37 18.58
N ALA A 144 -2.12 1.05 18.37
CA ALA A 144 -1.54 0.42 17.19
C ALA A 144 -2.49 0.39 16.01
N VAL A 145 -3.80 0.42 16.28
CA VAL A 145 -4.84 0.48 15.26
C VAL A 145 -4.69 1.79 14.49
N ARG A 146 -4.03 1.66 13.35
CA ARG A 146 -3.84 2.68 12.34
C ARG A 146 -4.17 2.03 11.00
N PRO A 147 -4.57 2.79 9.98
CA PRO A 147 -4.79 2.21 8.65
C PRO A 147 -3.44 1.95 7.98
N TRP A 148 -2.65 1.04 8.56
CA TRP A 148 -1.47 0.50 7.90
C TRP A 148 -1.93 -0.36 6.73
N THR A 149 -1.44 -0.07 5.54
CA THR A 149 -1.76 -0.82 4.33
C THR A 149 -0.51 -0.99 3.48
N THR A 150 -0.63 -1.75 2.39
CA THR A 150 0.40 -1.80 1.33
C THR A 150 -0.21 -1.39 0.00
N ASN A 151 0.57 -0.77 -0.89
CA ASN A 151 0.16 -0.56 -2.29
C ASN A 151 0.66 -1.69 -3.20
N GLU A 152 0.36 -1.58 -4.49
CA GLU A 152 0.84 -2.48 -5.56
C GLU A 152 2.37 -2.59 -5.65
N ALA A 153 3.11 -1.60 -5.11
CA ALA A 153 4.56 -1.61 -5.03
C ALA A 153 5.08 -2.20 -3.70
N GLU A 154 4.20 -2.83 -2.92
CA GLU A 154 4.47 -3.41 -1.59
C GLU A 154 5.04 -2.39 -0.58
N LYS A 155 4.82 -1.09 -0.80
CA LYS A 155 5.24 -0.06 0.17
C LYS A 155 4.26 -0.04 1.33
N LEU A 156 4.78 -0.03 2.55
CA LEU A 156 4.00 0.23 3.75
C LEU A 156 3.50 1.68 3.73
N LEU A 157 2.21 1.83 3.98
CA LEU A 157 1.50 3.11 3.96
C LEU A 157 0.86 3.34 5.32
N LEU A 158 0.82 4.59 5.76
CA LEU A 158 -0.04 5.03 6.86
C LEU A 158 -1.03 6.04 6.28
N ASN A 159 -2.33 5.81 6.43
CA ASN A 159 -3.36 6.66 5.82
C ASN A 159 -3.14 6.87 4.29
N ASN A 160 -2.74 5.81 3.58
CA ASN A 160 -2.38 5.83 2.15
C ASN A 160 -1.16 6.70 1.78
N GLU A 161 -0.31 7.08 2.75
CA GLU A 161 0.93 7.80 2.50
C GLU A 161 2.17 6.95 2.83
N ALA A 162 3.06 6.79 1.85
CA ALA A 162 4.36 6.14 2.01
C ALA A 162 5.42 7.20 2.36
N LEU A 163 5.41 7.66 3.62
CA LEU A 163 6.29 8.74 4.09
C LEU A 163 7.10 8.29 5.30
N GLY A 164 7.98 7.31 5.11
CA GLY A 164 9.00 6.96 6.09
C GLY A 164 10.17 7.95 6.05
N VAL A 165 10.70 8.31 7.21
CA VAL A 165 11.92 9.12 7.35
C VAL A 165 12.83 8.44 8.36
N ALA A 166 14.07 8.17 7.96
CA ALA A 166 15.12 7.69 8.84
C ALA A 166 15.82 8.89 9.48
N CYS A 167 15.59 9.10 10.77
CA CYS A 167 16.19 10.19 11.54
C CYS A 167 17.44 9.71 12.26
N PRO A 168 18.58 10.45 12.18
CA PRO A 168 19.77 10.12 12.93
C PRO A 168 19.50 10.05 14.44
N ALA A 169 19.92 8.96 15.07
CA ALA A 169 19.77 8.70 16.51
C ALA A 169 21.10 8.36 17.21
N GLY A 170 22.21 8.45 16.48
CA GLY A 170 23.57 8.16 16.96
C GLY A 170 24.50 7.79 15.81
N GLU A 171 25.72 7.36 16.14
CA GLU A 171 26.65 6.84 15.13
C GLU A 171 26.05 5.62 14.42
N ASN A 172 25.87 5.73 13.10
CA ASN A 172 25.31 4.71 12.21
C ASN A 172 23.90 4.21 12.59
N LYS A 173 23.20 4.86 13.53
CA LYS A 173 21.87 4.45 14.00
C LYS A 173 20.81 5.46 13.64
N PHE A 174 19.68 4.96 13.17
CA PHE A 174 18.55 5.77 12.74
C PHE A 174 17.27 5.22 13.35
N THR A 175 16.39 6.11 13.78
CA THR A 175 15.02 5.79 14.16
C THR A 175 14.11 6.09 12.99
N ILE A 176 13.11 5.25 12.75
CA ILE A 176 12.11 5.48 11.70
C ILE A 176 10.98 6.34 12.26
N HIS A 177 10.65 7.38 11.52
CA HIS A 177 9.53 8.27 11.77
C HIS A 177 8.59 8.31 10.57
N TRP A 178 7.32 8.61 10.80
CA TRP A 178 6.34 8.78 9.72
C TRP A 178 6.00 10.25 9.50
N GLY A 179 6.26 10.77 8.30
CA GLY A 179 5.98 12.16 7.95
C GLY A 179 6.93 12.75 6.92
N PRO A 180 6.87 14.08 6.71
CA PRO A 180 7.75 14.74 5.75
C PRO A 180 9.22 14.72 6.22
N PRO A 181 10.20 14.95 5.31
CA PRO A 181 11.63 14.96 5.66
C PRO A 181 11.99 15.97 6.75
N SER A 182 11.17 17.01 6.97
CA SER A 182 11.35 18.01 8.01
C SER A 182 11.07 17.53 9.44
N VAL A 183 10.72 16.26 9.64
CA VAL A 183 10.52 15.66 10.98
C VAL A 183 11.79 15.74 11.84
N CYS A 184 12.97 15.70 11.21
CA CYS A 184 14.25 15.80 11.89
C CYS A 184 15.32 16.41 10.99
N GLU A 185 16.30 17.08 11.60
CA GLU A 185 17.47 17.57 10.88
C GLU A 185 18.33 16.39 10.41
N GLY A 186 18.73 16.41 9.13
CA GLY A 186 19.49 15.32 8.53
C GLY A 186 18.68 14.03 8.26
N GLY A 187 17.35 14.09 8.32
CA GLY A 187 16.48 12.97 7.98
C GLY A 187 16.57 12.59 6.51
N VAL A 188 16.58 11.29 6.24
CA VAL A 188 16.56 10.74 4.87
C VAL A 188 15.21 10.08 4.63
N THR A 189 14.55 10.42 3.51
CA THR A 189 13.30 9.74 3.11
C THR A 189 13.56 8.29 2.80
N VAL A 190 12.72 7.42 3.35
CA VAL A 190 12.76 5.98 3.14
C VAL A 190 11.38 5.43 2.76
N ASP A 191 11.38 4.52 1.81
CA ASP A 191 10.27 3.63 1.53
C ASP A 191 10.49 2.34 2.32
N LEU A 192 9.53 1.98 3.18
CA LEU A 192 9.52 0.65 3.79
C LEU A 192 8.75 -0.29 2.87
N ILE A 193 9.45 -1.28 2.34
CA ILE A 193 8.90 -2.23 1.37
C ILE A 193 8.74 -3.57 2.05
N ARG A 194 7.56 -4.15 1.90
CA ARG A 194 7.24 -5.52 2.26
C ARG A 194 7.95 -6.47 1.31
N ARG A 195 8.77 -7.37 1.85
CA ARG A 195 9.19 -8.61 1.17
C ARG A 195 8.54 -9.80 1.85
N ILE A 196 7.72 -10.50 1.07
CA ILE A 196 7.13 -11.78 1.47
C ILE A 196 8.26 -12.83 1.46
N LEU A 197 8.34 -13.62 2.54
CA LEU A 197 9.23 -14.77 2.65
C LEU A 197 8.65 -16.02 1.99
#